data_AF-A0A9X1M568-F1
#
_entry.id   AF-A0A9X1M568-F1
#
_cell.length_a   1.000
_cell.length_b   1.000
_cell.length_c   1.000
_cell.angle_alpha   90.00
_cell.angle_beta   90.00
_cell.angle_gamma   90.00
#
_symmetry.space_group_name_H-M   'P 1'
#
loop_
_entity.id
_entity.type
_entity.pdbx_description
1 polymer ?
#
loop_
_entity_poly.entity_id
_entity_poly.type
_entity_poly.pdbx_seq_one_letter_code
_entity_poly.pdbx_strand_id
1 'polypeptide(L)'
;MTVPFMERFFGLAKHGTDTQPAGWTGQITSNSFMKREFGTKLIEEYLVRQDLRAVIDTSGAYIPGHGTPTVILIGKHQQPRTETVRAVLGVQGEPGRPENPAAGKVWRSIIDNLEAPGHDGQWVTVVDLPRDRLSTHPWSLSGGGVSEVAKRIEGSSKASLGQRVSGQIGGAIRAGADEAFMRPIGWRPRNEKTVAALRPFVMGDNLRDWVSTLDTQLIFPYEYGTKKVIDDGIRQELWPWRATLVSRSTFQGNMADAGLSWWEYMQYTLAPYRSPLSITFAFVATHNHFVLDRGGKVFNRSAPVIKLPEGATEEEHLALLGVLNSSTACFWLKQNSYPKGGDPVGKDGARVSQQPWSDRYEFTGTTLQDFPLPSVLPLKRGSQLDSLAQSLAVSTPAALVMDGTPTASAIEEAHKQSQSILGQMVAAQEELDWETYRLYGLTDEDLTYHGEDLPELVLGQRTSEIVLARQLAAGESTSTWFQRHGSTPITFLPEEWPEAYRDLVQRRLDIIESNPNIRLLEKPEYKRRWATEPWEKQEERALRTWLLNRLEDRSYWFDAQGRPAARSISQLADMVTRDTDLVGVLALWDGTVDVDVVKALTRLLTDEAVPYLAAQRLKEPG
;
A
#
# COMPACT_ATOMS: atom_id res chain seq x y z
N MET A 1 28.57 7.30 15.42
CA MET A 1 29.48 8.27 16.09
C MET A 1 28.83 9.06 17.23
N THR A 2 27.52 8.97 17.49
CA THR A 2 26.83 9.86 18.46
C THR A 2 27.04 9.53 19.94
N VAL A 3 27.15 8.25 20.31
CA VAL A 3 27.15 7.81 21.73
C VAL A 3 28.33 8.35 22.55
N PRO A 4 29.62 8.23 22.11
CA PRO A 4 30.75 8.64 22.95
C PRO A 4 30.80 10.15 23.19
N PHE A 5 30.34 10.96 22.23
CA PHE A 5 30.33 12.41 22.37
C PHE A 5 29.22 12.89 23.30
N MET A 6 28.07 12.20 23.32
CA MET A 6 26.96 12.56 24.20
C MET A 6 27.39 12.54 25.67
N GLU A 7 28.09 11.49 26.09
CA GLU A 7 28.65 11.39 27.44
C GLU A 7 29.68 12.50 27.73
N ARG A 8 30.56 12.79 26.76
CA ARG A 8 31.57 13.85 26.91
C ARG A 8 30.97 15.24 27.01
N PHE A 9 29.85 15.53 26.34
CA PHE A 9 29.16 16.82 26.47
C PHE A 9 28.68 17.09 27.90
N PHE A 10 28.13 16.08 28.59
CA PHE A 10 27.81 16.20 30.02
C PHE A 10 29.09 16.29 30.84
N GLY A 11 30.08 15.44 30.57
CA GLY A 11 31.37 15.42 31.27
C GLY A 11 32.16 16.74 31.23
N LEU A 12 31.99 17.55 30.18
CA LEU A 12 32.60 18.88 30.07
C LEU A 12 31.93 19.93 30.97
N ALA A 13 30.65 19.74 31.31
CA ALA A 13 29.95 20.62 32.23
C ALA A 13 30.35 20.30 33.68
N LYS A 14 30.38 21.32 34.53
CA LYS A 14 30.65 21.15 35.97
C LYS A 14 29.63 20.20 36.59
N HIS A 15 30.10 19.15 37.28
CA HIS A 15 29.21 18.24 38.00
C HIS A 15 28.56 18.96 39.19
N GLY A 16 27.26 18.78 39.38
CA GLY A 16 26.53 19.35 40.51
C GLY A 16 26.75 18.60 41.81
N THR A 17 26.91 19.33 42.91
CA THR A 17 26.93 18.80 44.28
C THR A 17 26.01 19.65 45.15
N ASP A 18 25.86 19.31 46.43
CA ASP A 18 25.05 20.13 47.34
C ASP A 18 25.63 21.53 47.57
N THR A 19 26.92 21.72 47.30
CA THR A 19 27.64 22.98 47.47
C THR A 19 27.96 23.68 46.14
N GLN A 20 27.70 23.05 45.00
CA GLN A 20 28.07 23.57 43.68
C GLN A 20 26.95 23.33 42.65
N PRO A 21 26.47 24.38 41.95
CA PRO A 21 25.47 24.20 40.90
C PRO A 21 26.04 23.40 39.72
N ALA A 22 25.26 22.45 39.20
CA ALA A 22 25.61 21.75 37.96
C ALA A 22 25.61 22.71 36.76
N GLY A 23 26.57 22.49 35.86
CA GLY A 23 26.61 23.11 34.55
C GLY A 23 25.51 22.56 33.63
N TRP A 24 25.08 23.41 32.71
CA TRP A 24 24.13 23.05 31.66
C TRP A 24 24.86 22.49 30.44
N THR A 25 24.19 21.58 29.74
CA THR A 25 24.59 21.09 28.44
C THR A 25 23.38 21.07 27.51
N GLY A 26 23.64 21.41 26.25
CA GLY A 26 22.67 21.35 25.17
C GLY A 26 23.37 20.81 23.93
N GLN A 27 22.81 19.78 23.30
CA GLN A 27 23.40 19.18 22.11
C GLN A 27 22.34 18.85 21.08
N ILE A 28 22.65 19.13 19.81
CA ILE A 28 21.93 18.59 18.66
C ILE A 28 22.63 17.30 18.23
N THR A 29 21.88 16.23 18.06
CA THR A 29 22.43 14.91 17.75
C THR A 29 21.48 14.13 16.84
N SER A 30 21.96 13.04 16.24
CA SER A 30 21.07 12.14 15.49
C SER A 30 20.11 11.44 16.44
N ASN A 31 18.83 11.39 16.08
CA ASN A 31 17.77 10.77 16.86
C ASN A 31 17.78 9.22 16.79
N SER A 32 18.69 8.64 16.01
CA SER A 32 18.72 7.20 15.70
C SER A 32 18.92 6.29 16.92
N PHE A 33 19.57 6.77 17.99
CA PHE A 33 19.74 6.02 19.23
C PHE A 33 18.40 5.76 19.95
N MET A 34 17.37 6.54 19.65
CA MET A 34 16.05 6.38 20.28
C MET A 34 15.35 5.11 19.84
N LYS A 35 15.67 4.59 18.64
CA LYS A 35 14.97 3.43 18.04
C LYS A 35 15.88 2.24 17.71
N ARG A 36 17.17 2.47 17.49
CA ARG A 36 18.11 1.42 17.09
C ARG A 36 18.74 0.77 18.32
N GLU A 37 18.93 -0.54 18.24
CA GLU A 37 19.46 -1.41 19.31
C GLU A 37 20.73 -0.87 20.02
N PHE A 38 21.61 -0.16 19.31
CA PHE A 38 22.81 0.43 19.94
C PHE A 38 22.49 1.48 21.02
N GLY A 39 21.28 2.04 21.02
CA GLY A 39 20.83 3.05 21.97
C GLY A 39 20.32 2.53 23.30
N THR A 40 20.07 1.22 23.44
CA THR A 40 19.57 0.60 24.68
C THR A 40 20.42 0.99 25.88
N LYS A 41 21.73 0.73 25.84
CA LYS A 41 22.63 1.09 26.95
C LYS A 41 22.74 2.59 27.18
N LEU A 42 22.71 3.39 26.12
CA LEU A 42 22.78 4.84 26.24
C LEU A 42 21.57 5.39 27.00
N ILE A 43 20.37 4.89 26.72
CA ILE A 43 19.14 5.30 27.40
C ILE A 43 19.09 4.74 28.83
N GLU A 44 19.18 3.42 28.93
CA GLU A 44 18.84 2.66 30.14
C GLU A 44 19.95 2.69 31.20
N GLU A 45 21.20 2.90 30.81
CA GLU A 45 22.33 2.93 31.75
C GLU A 45 22.88 4.34 31.97
N TYR A 46 22.85 5.22 30.96
CA TYR A 46 23.50 6.54 31.02
C TYR A 46 22.51 7.72 31.14
N LEU A 47 21.63 7.91 30.14
CA LEU A 47 20.73 9.08 30.09
C LEU A 47 19.71 9.10 31.22
N VAL A 48 19.25 7.93 31.68
CA VAL A 48 18.38 7.81 32.86
C VAL A 48 19.02 8.41 34.13
N ARG A 49 20.36 8.49 34.18
CA ARG A 49 21.14 9.05 35.30
C ARG A 49 21.50 10.52 35.12
N GLN A 50 21.15 11.14 33.98
CA GLN A 50 21.38 12.56 33.73
C GLN A 50 20.11 13.37 34.03
N ASP A 51 20.28 14.56 34.60
CA ASP A 51 19.18 15.51 34.82
C ASP A 51 18.76 16.18 33.50
N LEU A 52 18.14 15.40 32.61
CA LEU A 52 17.51 15.90 31.40
C LEU A 52 16.40 16.89 31.76
N ARG A 53 16.39 18.03 31.08
CA ARG A 53 15.43 19.12 31.25
C ARG A 53 14.53 19.27 30.03
N ALA A 54 15.09 19.08 28.84
CA ALA A 54 14.30 19.03 27.63
C ALA A 54 14.80 17.98 26.62
N VAL A 55 13.86 17.35 25.92
CA VAL A 55 14.08 16.44 24.79
C VAL A 55 13.22 16.93 23.64
N ILE A 56 13.84 17.53 22.63
CA ILE A 56 13.13 18.26 21.56
C ILE A 56 13.35 17.51 20.25
N ASP A 57 12.32 16.86 19.73
CA ASP A 57 12.38 16.25 18.40
C ASP A 57 12.45 17.34 17.33
N THR A 58 13.58 17.41 16.63
CA THR A 58 13.82 18.37 15.55
C THR A 58 13.89 17.68 14.19
N SER A 59 13.49 16.40 14.10
CA SER A 59 13.55 15.63 12.87
C SER A 59 12.64 16.14 11.77
N GLY A 60 11.55 16.82 12.13
CA GLY A 60 10.66 17.51 11.19
C GLY A 60 11.18 18.86 10.71
N ALA A 61 12.15 19.48 11.40
CA ALA A 61 12.66 20.81 11.04
C ALA A 61 13.79 20.72 10.00
N TYR A 62 13.83 21.66 9.07
CA TYR A 62 14.96 21.79 8.14
C TYR A 62 16.13 22.51 8.84
N ILE A 63 17.20 21.77 9.16
CA ILE A 63 18.41 22.31 9.80
C ILE A 63 19.58 22.25 8.80
N PRO A 64 20.11 23.41 8.34
CA PRO A 64 21.22 23.45 7.38
C PRO A 64 22.43 22.64 7.84
N GLY A 65 23.01 21.85 6.93
CA GLY A 65 24.17 21.01 7.24
C GLY A 65 23.84 19.68 7.94
N HIS A 66 22.58 19.42 8.28
CA HIS A 66 22.12 18.17 8.88
C HIS A 66 21.20 17.41 7.91
N GLY A 67 21.67 16.27 7.39
CA GLY A 67 20.88 15.40 6.50
C GLY A 67 20.16 14.24 7.21
N THR A 68 20.43 14.01 8.48
CA THR A 68 19.81 12.95 9.29
C THR A 68 18.80 13.52 10.27
N PRO A 69 17.69 12.83 10.57
CA PRO A 69 16.78 13.17 11.65
C PRO A 69 17.52 13.48 12.97
N THR A 70 17.22 14.63 13.57
CA THR A 70 17.89 15.15 14.76
C THR A 70 16.97 15.25 15.96
N VAL A 71 17.58 15.28 17.14
CA VAL A 71 16.94 15.61 18.42
C VAL A 71 17.88 16.56 19.17
N ILE A 72 17.31 17.51 19.91
CA ILE A 72 18.05 18.36 20.84
C ILE A 72 17.82 17.83 22.26
N LEU A 73 18.91 17.55 22.97
CA LEU A 73 18.89 17.17 24.37
C LEU A 73 19.46 18.32 25.20
N ILE A 74 18.69 18.77 26.20
CA ILE A 74 19.12 19.78 27.17
C ILE A 74 19.08 19.16 28.55
N GLY A 75 20.15 19.30 29.31
CA GLY A 75 20.23 18.74 30.66
C GLY A 75 21.30 19.41 31.51
N LYS A 76 21.41 18.95 32.76
CA LYS A 76 22.45 19.35 33.69
C LYS A 76 23.30 18.15 34.07
N HIS A 77 24.61 18.37 34.26
CA HIS A 77 25.51 17.30 34.69
C HIS A 77 25.37 17.02 36.19
N GLN A 78 24.29 16.32 36.54
CA GLN A 78 23.95 15.87 37.89
C GLN A 78 22.90 14.76 37.79
N GLN A 79 22.63 14.10 38.92
CA GLN A 79 21.51 13.16 39.04
C GLN A 79 20.17 13.88 38.83
N PRO A 80 19.13 13.19 38.30
CA PRO A 80 17.81 13.76 38.07
C PRO A 80 17.24 14.47 39.31
N ARG A 81 16.73 15.71 39.14
CA ARG A 81 16.14 16.51 40.24
C ARG A 81 14.69 16.94 40.00
N THR A 82 14.11 16.68 38.82
CA THR A 82 12.66 16.88 38.58
C THR A 82 11.96 15.57 38.30
N GLU A 83 10.65 15.53 38.43
CA GLU A 83 9.84 14.36 38.11
C GLU A 83 9.56 14.25 36.60
N THR A 84 9.57 15.39 35.90
CA THR A 84 9.25 15.49 34.48
C THR A 84 10.40 16.08 33.66
N VAL A 85 10.32 15.83 32.35
CA VAL A 85 11.20 16.37 31.29
C VAL A 85 10.32 17.02 30.24
N ARG A 86 10.64 18.26 29.85
CA ARG A 86 9.94 18.96 28.77
C ARG A 86 10.22 18.26 27.45
N ALA A 87 9.20 17.73 26.79
CA ALA A 87 9.35 17.08 25.51
C ALA A 87 8.62 17.85 24.41
N VAL A 88 9.30 18.01 23.27
CA VAL A 88 8.67 18.46 22.04
C VAL A 88 8.62 17.25 21.11
N LEU A 89 7.40 16.86 20.73
CA LEU A 89 7.10 15.68 19.97
C LEU A 89 6.76 16.08 18.53
N GLY A 90 7.34 15.41 17.54
CA GLY A 90 7.10 15.72 16.12
C GLY A 90 5.71 15.27 15.66
N VAL A 91 4.95 16.15 15.01
CA VAL A 91 3.65 15.83 14.39
C VAL A 91 3.78 15.81 12.87
N GLN A 92 4.36 16.86 12.28
CA GLN A 92 4.53 17.00 10.83
C GLN A 92 5.88 17.68 10.52
N GLY A 93 6.56 17.22 9.46
CA GLY A 93 7.79 17.85 8.97
C GLY A 93 7.53 19.10 8.13
N GLU A 94 8.58 19.89 7.86
CA GLU A 94 8.48 21.07 7.00
C GLU A 94 7.85 20.71 5.65
N PRO A 95 6.92 21.53 5.12
CA PRO A 95 6.26 21.27 3.84
C PRO A 95 7.23 21.34 2.64
N GLY A 96 8.41 21.91 2.85
CA GLY A 96 9.50 21.97 1.90
C GLY A 96 10.71 22.63 2.54
N ARG A 97 11.81 22.78 1.79
CA ARG A 97 12.98 23.52 2.26
C ARG A 97 12.60 25.00 2.41
N PRO A 98 12.61 25.58 3.63
CA PRO A 98 12.34 27.01 3.80
C PRO A 98 13.45 27.85 3.17
N GLU A 99 13.10 29.01 2.62
CA GLU A 99 14.08 29.99 2.12
C GLU A 99 14.98 30.50 3.25
N ASN A 100 14.36 30.81 4.40
CA ASN A 100 15.06 31.12 5.64
C ASN A 100 14.80 30.03 6.69
N PRO A 101 15.79 29.17 7.00
CA PRO A 101 15.66 28.10 7.99
C PRO A 101 15.23 28.58 9.38
N ALA A 102 15.62 29.79 9.80
CA ALA A 102 15.19 30.35 11.09
C ALA A 102 13.70 30.72 11.13
N ALA A 103 13.05 30.83 9.96
CA ALA A 103 11.63 31.06 9.79
C ALA A 103 10.87 29.80 9.31
N GLY A 104 11.51 28.62 9.34
CA GLY A 104 10.84 27.34 9.06
C GLY A 104 9.63 27.13 9.97
N LYS A 105 8.55 26.54 9.45
CA LYS A 105 7.27 26.42 10.18
C LYS A 105 7.41 25.53 11.41
N VAL A 106 8.13 24.40 11.27
CA VAL A 106 8.39 23.48 12.39
C VAL A 106 9.32 24.15 13.39
N TRP A 107 10.40 24.77 12.92
CA TRP A 107 11.35 25.46 13.80
C TRP A 107 10.71 26.58 14.62
N ARG A 108 9.88 27.41 13.98
CA ARG A 108 9.09 28.45 14.66
C ARG A 108 8.10 27.86 15.64
N SER A 109 7.38 26.80 15.26
CA SER A 109 6.44 26.13 16.16
C SER A 109 7.12 25.57 17.41
N ILE A 110 8.35 25.05 17.30
CA ILE A 110 9.15 24.64 18.47
C ILE A 110 9.47 25.83 19.36
N ILE A 111 10.05 26.91 18.80
CA ILE A 111 10.46 28.09 19.57
C ILE A 111 9.28 28.74 20.28
N ASP A 112 8.18 28.92 19.56
CA ASP A 112 7.03 29.69 20.02
C ASP A 112 6.24 28.96 21.11
N ASN A 113 6.39 27.64 21.23
CA ASN A 113 5.58 26.81 22.13
C ASN A 113 6.38 26.00 23.15
N LEU A 114 7.73 26.06 23.16
CA LEU A 114 8.58 25.25 24.06
C LEU A 114 8.18 25.40 25.55
N GLU A 115 7.81 26.61 25.95
CA GLU A 115 7.43 26.95 27.32
C GLU A 115 5.93 26.73 27.62
N ALA A 116 5.14 26.25 26.65
CA ALA A 116 3.71 26.01 26.77
C ALA A 116 3.40 24.49 26.84
N PRO A 117 3.51 23.84 28.02
CA PRO A 117 3.13 22.44 28.14
C PRO A 117 1.63 22.27 27.88
N GLY A 118 1.27 21.25 27.11
CA GLY A 118 -0.09 21.02 26.64
C GLY A 118 -0.37 21.62 25.26
N HIS A 119 0.57 22.33 24.63
CA HIS A 119 0.42 22.74 23.24
C HIS A 119 0.29 21.52 22.34
N ASP A 120 -0.79 21.48 21.54
CA ASP A 120 -1.01 20.47 20.51
C ASP A 120 -1.28 21.18 19.18
N GLY A 121 -0.21 21.37 18.40
CA GLY A 121 -0.25 22.08 17.14
C GLY A 121 -0.09 21.17 15.93
N GLN A 122 -0.16 21.78 14.75
CA GLN A 122 0.02 21.07 13.48
C GLN A 122 1.43 20.45 13.33
N TRP A 123 2.45 21.13 13.82
CA TRP A 123 3.85 20.76 13.59
C TRP A 123 4.45 19.97 14.74
N VAL A 124 4.14 20.36 15.98
CA VAL A 124 4.65 19.73 17.21
C VAL A 124 3.60 19.70 18.32
N THR A 125 3.77 18.76 19.23
CA THR A 125 3.08 18.73 20.53
C THR A 125 4.12 18.97 21.63
N VAL A 126 3.83 19.81 22.62
CA VAL A 126 4.73 20.10 23.74
C VAL A 126 4.11 19.56 25.03
N VAL A 127 4.83 18.70 25.74
CA VAL A 127 4.33 18.04 26.96
C VAL A 127 5.41 17.94 28.04
N ASP A 128 4.98 17.82 29.29
CA ASP A 128 5.86 17.35 30.36
C ASP A 128 5.76 15.83 30.46
N LEU A 129 6.80 15.13 30.00
CA LEU A 129 6.86 13.69 30.12
C LEU A 129 7.33 13.29 31.52
N PRO A 130 6.62 12.37 32.19
CA PRO A 130 7.18 11.62 33.31
C PRO A 130 8.52 10.97 32.93
N ARG A 131 9.53 11.07 33.80
CA ARG A 131 10.89 10.57 33.51
C ARG A 131 10.96 9.07 33.25
N ASP A 132 10.08 8.30 33.87
CA ASP A 132 9.96 6.86 33.67
C ASP A 132 9.72 6.50 32.20
N ARG A 133 8.97 7.33 31.45
CA ARG A 133 8.78 7.15 29.99
C ARG A 133 10.06 7.29 29.18
N LEU A 134 11.09 7.90 29.74
CA LEU A 134 12.41 8.05 29.12
C LEU A 134 13.45 7.10 29.73
N SER A 135 13.04 6.16 30.59
CA SER A 135 13.97 5.23 31.26
C SER A 135 14.28 3.97 30.44
N THR A 136 13.44 3.62 29.47
CA THR A 136 13.55 2.39 28.66
C THR A 136 13.68 2.69 27.18
N HIS A 137 14.46 1.88 26.45
CA HIS A 137 14.48 1.90 25.00
C HIS A 137 13.33 1.04 24.42
N PRO A 138 12.70 1.43 23.31
CA PRO A 138 12.93 2.64 22.51
C PRO A 138 12.18 3.88 23.01
N TRP A 139 12.72 5.07 22.74
CA TRP A 139 11.98 6.33 22.90
C TRP A 139 11.12 6.61 21.66
N SER A 140 9.86 6.96 21.89
CA SER A 140 8.96 7.48 20.86
C SER A 140 8.62 8.93 21.15
N LEU A 141 9.04 9.83 20.26
CA LEU A 141 8.76 11.28 20.34
C LEU A 141 7.70 11.71 19.31
N SER A 142 6.73 10.84 19.03
CA SER A 142 5.63 11.15 18.11
C SER A 142 4.53 11.93 18.84
N GLY A 143 4.22 13.12 18.32
CA GLY A 143 3.17 14.01 18.83
C GLY A 143 1.79 13.71 18.24
N GLY A 144 0.80 14.52 18.61
CA GLY A 144 -0.54 14.52 18.01
C GLY A 144 -1.39 13.31 18.38
N GLY A 145 -1.29 12.83 19.64
CA GLY A 145 -2.14 11.75 20.16
C GLY A 145 -1.73 10.32 19.79
N VAL A 146 -0.66 10.13 19.01
CA VAL A 146 -0.22 8.79 18.51
C VAL A 146 -0.09 7.75 19.61
N SER A 147 0.57 8.09 20.73
CA SER A 147 0.75 7.13 21.83
C SER A 147 -0.56 6.81 22.57
N GLU A 148 -1.50 7.76 22.64
CA GLU A 148 -2.80 7.51 23.26
C GLU A 148 -3.66 6.58 22.40
N VAL A 149 -3.74 6.86 21.09
CA VAL A 149 -4.44 5.99 20.13
C VAL A 149 -3.87 4.59 20.14
N ALA A 150 -2.54 4.44 20.07
CA ALA A 150 -1.89 3.12 20.14
C ALA A 150 -2.27 2.35 21.42
N LYS A 151 -2.23 3.01 22.59
CA LYS A 151 -2.63 2.40 23.87
C LYS A 151 -4.10 2.00 23.90
N ARG A 152 -5.01 2.80 23.33
CA ARG A 152 -6.44 2.45 23.24
C ARG A 152 -6.66 1.23 22.34
N ILE A 153 -5.98 1.17 21.21
CA ILE A 153 -6.04 0.02 20.30
C ILE A 153 -5.51 -1.24 21.00
N GLU A 154 -4.36 -1.15 21.67
CA GLU A 154 -3.77 -2.28 22.42
C GLU A 154 -4.64 -2.69 23.61
N GLY A 155 -5.18 -1.73 24.36
CA GLY A 155 -5.98 -1.97 25.56
C GLY A 155 -7.39 -2.49 25.32
N SER A 156 -7.97 -2.24 24.14
CA SER A 156 -9.28 -2.81 23.73
C SER A 156 -9.16 -4.21 23.12
N SER A 157 -7.93 -4.69 22.91
CA SER A 157 -7.65 -5.99 22.32
C SER A 157 -7.92 -7.13 23.28
N LYS A 158 -8.55 -8.21 22.78
CA LYS A 158 -8.63 -9.49 23.50
C LYS A 158 -7.64 -10.54 22.97
N ALA A 159 -7.17 -10.37 21.75
CA ALA A 159 -6.27 -11.29 21.08
C ALA A 159 -5.47 -10.56 20.00
N SER A 160 -4.24 -11.01 19.76
CA SER A 160 -3.49 -10.57 18.59
C SER A 160 -3.89 -11.38 17.35
N LEU A 161 -3.61 -10.85 16.16
CA LEU A 161 -3.81 -11.56 14.91
C LEU A 161 -3.08 -12.90 14.89
N GLY A 162 -1.86 -12.95 15.44
CA GLY A 162 -1.06 -14.16 15.56
C GLY A 162 -1.78 -15.31 16.29
N GLN A 163 -2.68 -14.99 17.22
CA GLN A 163 -3.47 -15.98 17.95
C GLN A 163 -4.70 -16.49 17.17
N ARG A 164 -5.08 -15.81 16.08
CA ARG A 164 -6.22 -16.17 15.21
C ARG A 164 -5.81 -16.91 13.94
N VAL A 165 -4.53 -16.95 13.62
CA VAL A 165 -4.01 -17.49 12.35
C VAL A 165 -3.28 -18.82 12.55
N SER A 166 -3.26 -19.63 11.49
CA SER A 166 -2.53 -20.89 11.44
C SER A 166 -1.09 -20.66 11.01
N GLY A 167 -0.18 -20.66 11.99
CA GLY A 167 1.26 -20.58 11.73
C GLY A 167 1.74 -19.17 11.39
N GLN A 168 2.81 -19.08 10.60
CA GLN A 168 3.41 -17.80 10.22
C GLN A 168 2.64 -17.12 9.09
N ILE A 169 2.49 -15.81 9.19
CA ILE A 169 1.96 -14.98 8.11
C ILE A 169 3.03 -14.86 7.01
N GLY A 170 2.69 -15.27 5.80
CA GLY A 170 3.59 -15.34 4.67
C GLY A 170 3.40 -16.64 3.90
N GLY A 171 4.48 -17.13 3.29
CA GLY A 171 4.40 -18.32 2.43
C GLY A 171 4.22 -17.94 0.97
N ALA A 172 5.36 -17.76 0.32
CA ALA A 172 5.47 -17.57 -1.11
C ALA A 172 6.28 -18.71 -1.73
N ILE A 173 6.19 -18.82 -3.05
CA ILE A 173 7.15 -19.59 -3.82
C ILE A 173 8.37 -18.74 -4.17
N ARG A 174 9.49 -19.41 -4.44
CA ARG A 174 10.62 -18.82 -5.15
C ARG A 174 10.91 -19.69 -6.35
N ALA A 175 10.37 -19.30 -7.51
CA ALA A 175 10.71 -19.95 -8.77
C ALA A 175 12.22 -19.81 -9.01
N GLY A 176 12.76 -18.60 -8.92
CA GLY A 176 14.21 -18.36 -9.03
C GLY A 176 14.72 -18.23 -10.47
N ALA A 177 13.81 -18.02 -11.43
CA ALA A 177 14.07 -17.66 -12.82
C ALA A 177 12.74 -17.17 -13.43
N ASP A 178 12.37 -15.94 -13.13
CA ASP A 178 11.05 -15.40 -13.46
C ASP A 178 10.79 -15.44 -14.98
N GLU A 179 11.81 -15.19 -15.80
CA GLU A 179 11.75 -15.24 -17.27
C GLU A 179 11.40 -16.63 -17.82
N ALA A 180 11.80 -17.69 -17.11
CA ALA A 180 11.52 -19.06 -17.53
C ALA A 180 10.07 -19.47 -17.19
N PHE A 181 9.56 -19.03 -16.04
CA PHE A 181 8.35 -19.56 -15.42
C PHE A 181 7.11 -18.67 -15.56
N MET A 182 7.28 -17.34 -15.55
CA MET A 182 6.17 -16.38 -15.60
C MET A 182 5.75 -16.09 -17.03
N ARG A 183 4.44 -16.01 -17.27
CA ARG A 183 3.83 -15.74 -18.58
C ARG A 183 2.63 -14.81 -18.38
N PRO A 184 2.31 -13.96 -19.36
CA PRO A 184 1.07 -13.20 -19.30
C PRO A 184 -0.14 -14.15 -19.30
N ILE A 185 -1.22 -13.73 -18.64
CA ILE A 185 -2.53 -14.36 -18.79
C ILE A 185 -2.92 -14.33 -20.27
N GLY A 186 -3.38 -15.46 -20.80
CA GLY A 186 -3.66 -15.64 -22.23
C GLY A 186 -2.58 -16.45 -22.97
N TRP A 187 -1.32 -16.41 -22.54
CA TRP A 187 -0.28 -17.26 -23.12
C TRP A 187 -0.63 -18.76 -22.99
N ARG A 188 -0.23 -19.54 -24.00
CA ARG A 188 -0.43 -21.00 -24.04
C ARG A 188 0.89 -21.72 -24.35
N PRO A 189 1.22 -22.81 -23.63
CA PRO A 189 2.38 -23.64 -23.90
C PRO A 189 2.19 -24.40 -25.21
N ARG A 190 3.30 -24.89 -25.78
CA ARG A 190 3.26 -25.71 -27.01
C ARG A 190 2.65 -27.09 -26.76
N ASN A 191 2.79 -27.59 -25.54
CA ASN A 191 2.22 -28.85 -25.10
C ASN A 191 0.94 -28.58 -24.30
N GLU A 192 -0.20 -29.06 -24.80
CA GLU A 192 -1.51 -28.89 -24.15
C GLU A 192 -1.56 -29.45 -22.73
N LYS A 193 -0.77 -30.50 -22.42
CA LYS A 193 -0.72 -31.06 -21.06
C LYS A 193 -0.17 -30.05 -20.05
N THR A 194 0.71 -29.14 -20.48
CA THR A 194 1.28 -28.10 -19.62
C THR A 194 0.25 -27.03 -19.24
N VAL A 195 -0.86 -26.91 -19.97
CA VAL A 195 -1.93 -25.94 -19.66
C VAL A 195 -2.50 -26.19 -18.26
N ALA A 196 -2.67 -27.45 -17.88
CA ALA A 196 -3.18 -27.83 -16.56
C ALA A 196 -2.23 -27.47 -15.41
N ALA A 197 -0.95 -27.20 -15.72
CA ALA A 197 0.06 -26.75 -14.77
C ALA A 197 0.14 -25.22 -14.65
N LEU A 198 -0.60 -24.45 -15.44
CA LEU A 198 -0.63 -23.00 -15.30
C LEU A 198 -1.46 -22.59 -14.09
N ARG A 199 -0.93 -21.66 -13.28
CA ARG A 199 -1.66 -21.06 -12.16
C ARG A 199 -1.51 -19.54 -12.19
N PRO A 200 -2.57 -18.76 -11.88
CA PRO A 200 -2.43 -17.33 -11.69
C PRO A 200 -1.39 -17.02 -10.61
N PHE A 201 -0.57 -16.01 -10.85
CA PHE A 201 0.52 -15.63 -9.96
C PHE A 201 0.27 -14.24 -9.39
N VAL A 202 0.10 -14.17 -8.08
CA VAL A 202 -0.27 -12.97 -7.35
C VAL A 202 0.98 -12.26 -6.86
N MET A 203 1.11 -11.00 -7.23
CA MET A 203 2.13 -10.07 -6.77
C MET A 203 1.48 -8.92 -6.00
N GLY A 204 2.26 -8.24 -5.16
CA GLY A 204 1.73 -7.20 -4.26
C GLY A 204 1.12 -5.98 -4.96
N ASP A 205 1.47 -5.72 -6.22
CA ASP A 205 0.88 -4.70 -7.07
C ASP A 205 -0.49 -5.08 -7.64
N ASN A 206 -0.77 -6.39 -7.78
CA ASN A 206 -2.09 -6.90 -8.18
C ASN A 206 -3.19 -6.68 -7.11
N LEU A 207 -2.80 -6.41 -5.86
CA LEU A 207 -3.71 -6.39 -4.70
C LEU A 207 -4.14 -4.97 -4.36
N ARG A 208 -5.32 -4.55 -4.80
CA ARG A 208 -5.87 -3.20 -4.56
C ARG A 208 -7.37 -3.29 -4.28
N ASP A 209 -7.86 -2.39 -3.43
CA ASP A 209 -9.32 -2.13 -3.32
C ASP A 209 -10.20 -3.39 -3.22
N TRP A 210 -9.79 -4.34 -2.36
CA TRP A 210 -10.50 -5.58 -2.04
C TRP A 210 -10.50 -6.65 -3.15
N VAL A 211 -9.77 -6.43 -4.24
CA VAL A 211 -9.67 -7.32 -5.40
C VAL A 211 -8.20 -7.62 -5.76
N SER A 212 -7.99 -8.77 -6.40
CA SER A 212 -6.73 -9.17 -7.02
C SER A 212 -6.89 -9.13 -8.54
N THR A 213 -6.25 -8.18 -9.22
CA THR A 213 -6.23 -8.11 -10.69
C THR A 213 -5.06 -8.93 -11.25
N LEU A 214 -5.38 -10.02 -11.95
CA LEU A 214 -4.36 -10.98 -12.42
C LEU A 214 -4.03 -10.73 -13.88
N ASP A 215 -2.77 -10.39 -14.15
CA ASP A 215 -2.21 -10.24 -15.49
C ASP A 215 -1.12 -11.29 -15.79
N THR A 216 -0.66 -11.99 -14.74
CA THR A 216 0.45 -12.92 -14.79
C THR A 216 0.02 -14.31 -14.30
N GLN A 217 0.50 -15.34 -14.98
CA GLN A 217 0.41 -16.73 -14.59
C GLN A 217 1.81 -17.36 -14.59
N LEU A 218 1.91 -18.54 -14.00
CA LEU A 218 3.18 -19.23 -13.82
C LEU A 218 3.01 -20.73 -14.08
N ILE A 219 3.99 -21.32 -14.76
CA ILE A 219 4.12 -22.78 -14.92
C ILE A 219 4.44 -23.42 -13.56
N PHE A 220 3.43 -24.05 -12.94
CA PHE A 220 3.49 -24.62 -11.59
C PHE A 220 3.85 -26.12 -11.62
N PRO A 221 5.09 -26.52 -11.26
CA PRO A 221 5.59 -27.89 -11.46
C PRO A 221 5.17 -28.86 -10.35
N TYR A 222 4.09 -28.58 -9.64
CA TYR A 222 3.59 -29.40 -8.54
C TYR A 222 2.10 -29.68 -8.70
N GLU A 223 1.63 -30.81 -8.19
CA GLU A 223 0.22 -31.03 -7.98
C GLU A 223 -0.29 -30.07 -6.89
N TYR A 224 -1.31 -29.26 -7.22
CA TYR A 224 -1.77 -28.16 -6.37
C TYR A 224 -2.17 -28.63 -4.97
N GLY A 225 -1.70 -27.92 -3.95
CA GLY A 225 -1.93 -28.32 -2.55
C GLY A 225 -1.08 -29.49 -2.06
N THR A 226 -0.10 -29.95 -2.84
CA THR A 226 0.82 -31.03 -2.46
C THR A 226 2.28 -30.67 -2.78
N LYS A 227 3.24 -31.45 -2.28
CA LYS A 227 4.66 -31.35 -2.67
C LYS A 227 5.05 -32.26 -3.84
N LYS A 228 4.08 -32.95 -4.45
CA LYS A 228 4.36 -33.91 -5.51
C LYS A 228 4.70 -33.17 -6.80
N VAL A 229 5.90 -33.40 -7.32
CA VAL A 229 6.37 -32.84 -8.59
C VAL A 229 5.63 -33.51 -9.74
N ILE A 230 5.20 -32.73 -10.72
CA ILE A 230 4.58 -33.19 -11.97
C ILE A 230 5.45 -32.80 -13.16
N ASP A 231 5.31 -33.55 -14.26
CA ASP A 231 6.12 -33.38 -15.47
C ASP A 231 5.25 -33.43 -16.74
N ASP A 232 4.08 -32.79 -16.67
CA ASP A 232 3.05 -32.80 -17.71
C ASP A 232 3.43 -31.97 -18.95
N GLY A 233 4.60 -32.24 -19.54
CA GLY A 233 5.19 -31.44 -20.63
C GLY A 233 6.04 -30.27 -20.16
N ILE A 234 6.10 -30.02 -18.84
CA ILE A 234 6.82 -28.89 -18.23
C ILE A 234 8.31 -28.90 -18.59
N ARG A 235 8.98 -30.05 -18.51
CA ARG A 235 10.40 -30.16 -18.88
C ARG A 235 10.69 -29.78 -20.32
N GLN A 236 9.78 -30.14 -21.24
CA GLN A 236 9.93 -29.83 -22.66
C GLN A 236 9.73 -28.34 -22.90
N GLU A 237 8.72 -27.75 -22.27
CA GLU A 237 8.44 -26.31 -22.35
C GLU A 237 9.60 -25.46 -21.78
N LEU A 238 10.18 -25.90 -20.66
CA LEU A 238 11.30 -25.23 -20.00
C LEU A 238 12.69 -25.59 -20.55
N TRP A 239 12.77 -26.53 -21.52
CA TRP A 239 14.04 -26.99 -22.07
C TRP A 239 14.95 -25.87 -22.63
N PRO A 240 14.42 -24.84 -23.34
CA PRO A 240 15.25 -23.73 -23.82
C PRO A 240 15.98 -22.98 -22.69
N TRP A 241 15.45 -23.03 -21.47
CA TRP A 241 15.98 -22.38 -20.28
C TRP A 241 16.85 -23.30 -19.43
N ARG A 242 17.03 -24.57 -19.81
CA ARG A 242 17.64 -25.61 -18.97
C ARG A 242 18.99 -25.21 -18.39
N ALA A 243 19.89 -24.62 -19.18
CA ALA A 243 21.22 -24.23 -18.71
C ALA A 243 21.13 -23.22 -17.55
N THR A 244 20.30 -22.18 -17.71
CA THR A 244 20.00 -21.19 -16.67
C THR A 244 19.35 -21.84 -15.45
N LEU A 245 18.39 -22.73 -15.69
CA LEU A 245 17.63 -23.36 -14.62
C LEU A 245 18.44 -24.36 -13.78
N VAL A 246 19.44 -25.02 -14.38
CA VAL A 246 20.39 -25.90 -13.67
C VAL A 246 21.38 -25.10 -12.81
N SER A 247 21.87 -23.97 -13.31
CA SER A 247 22.91 -23.16 -12.64
C SER A 247 22.39 -22.30 -11.49
N ARG A 248 21.06 -22.24 -11.31
CA ARG A 248 20.36 -21.57 -10.22
C ARG A 248 20.94 -21.95 -8.85
N SER A 249 21.45 -20.94 -8.13
CA SER A 249 22.03 -21.12 -6.79
C SER A 249 20.97 -21.12 -5.71
N THR A 250 20.99 -22.16 -4.88
CA THR A 250 20.18 -22.34 -3.68
C THR A 250 21.04 -22.09 -2.43
N PHE A 251 20.44 -22.19 -1.24
CA PHE A 251 21.21 -22.15 0.01
C PHE A 251 22.10 -23.37 0.24
N GLN A 252 21.94 -24.43 -0.56
CA GLN A 252 22.64 -25.71 -0.43
C GLN A 252 23.59 -25.99 -1.61
N GLY A 253 23.87 -25.00 -2.46
CA GLY A 253 24.69 -25.15 -3.68
C GLY A 253 23.86 -24.85 -4.93
N ASN A 254 23.98 -25.66 -5.97
CA ASN A 254 23.09 -25.60 -7.13
C ASN A 254 21.76 -26.38 -6.87
N MET A 255 20.89 -26.49 -7.87
CA MET A 255 19.62 -27.22 -7.74
C MET A 255 19.81 -28.70 -7.37
N ALA A 256 20.80 -29.38 -7.98
CA ALA A 256 21.07 -30.79 -7.74
C ALA A 256 21.66 -31.04 -6.34
N ASP A 257 22.53 -30.14 -5.86
CA ASP A 257 23.08 -30.18 -4.51
C ASP A 257 21.96 -30.06 -3.44
N ALA A 258 20.89 -29.33 -3.77
CA ALA A 258 19.68 -29.22 -2.94
C ALA A 258 18.69 -30.40 -3.10
N GLY A 259 19.04 -31.42 -3.90
CA GLY A 259 18.17 -32.56 -4.18
C GLY A 259 16.95 -32.25 -5.05
N LEU A 260 16.96 -31.11 -5.75
CA LEU A 260 15.87 -30.65 -6.59
C LEU A 260 16.15 -30.92 -8.07
N SER A 261 15.11 -31.26 -8.81
CA SER A 261 15.16 -31.30 -10.26
C SER A 261 15.35 -29.89 -10.81
N TRP A 262 16.05 -29.76 -11.94
CA TRP A 262 16.39 -28.45 -12.50
C TRP A 262 15.18 -27.62 -12.94
N TRP A 263 13.98 -28.19 -13.07
CA TRP A 263 12.74 -27.49 -13.43
C TRP A 263 11.81 -27.25 -12.22
N GLU A 264 12.22 -27.62 -11.02
CA GLU A 264 11.50 -27.30 -9.78
C GLU A 264 11.76 -25.84 -9.36
N TYR A 265 10.96 -25.37 -8.41
CA TYR A 265 11.22 -24.09 -7.74
C TYR A 265 12.37 -24.23 -6.76
N MET A 266 13.13 -23.15 -6.57
CA MET A 266 14.15 -23.08 -5.50
C MET A 266 13.53 -23.20 -4.11
N GLN A 267 12.28 -22.75 -3.94
CA GLN A 267 11.54 -22.85 -2.69
C GLN A 267 10.04 -22.97 -2.96
N TYR A 268 9.40 -23.97 -2.34
CA TYR A 268 7.96 -24.17 -2.36
C TYR A 268 7.44 -24.41 -0.94
N THR A 269 6.72 -23.42 -0.41
CA THR A 269 6.10 -23.51 0.93
C THR A 269 4.69 -24.06 0.78
N LEU A 270 4.43 -25.27 1.28
CA LEU A 270 3.15 -25.96 1.07
C LEU A 270 1.96 -25.33 1.82
N ALA A 271 2.17 -24.78 3.01
CA ALA A 271 1.10 -24.40 3.93
C ALA A 271 0.02 -23.46 3.31
N PRO A 272 0.38 -22.41 2.55
CA PRO A 272 -0.57 -21.58 1.79
C PRO A 272 -1.54 -22.31 0.86
N TYR A 273 -1.17 -23.51 0.38
CA TYR A 273 -1.91 -24.20 -0.68
C TYR A 273 -2.78 -25.35 -0.15
N ARG A 274 -2.77 -25.60 1.17
CA ARG A 274 -3.55 -26.69 1.79
C ARG A 274 -5.03 -26.37 1.92
N SER A 275 -5.36 -25.10 2.11
CA SER A 275 -6.74 -24.62 2.15
C SER A 275 -6.97 -23.63 1.01
N PRO A 276 -8.17 -23.60 0.41
CA PRO A 276 -8.49 -22.65 -0.65
C PRO A 276 -8.54 -21.22 -0.11
N LEU A 277 -9.16 -21.00 1.04
CA LEU A 277 -9.34 -19.66 1.60
C LEU A 277 -8.04 -19.10 2.18
N SER A 278 -7.70 -17.88 1.80
CA SER A 278 -6.58 -17.08 2.32
C SER A 278 -6.95 -15.61 2.37
N ILE A 279 -6.32 -14.84 3.26
CA ILE A 279 -6.25 -13.39 3.09
C ILE A 279 -4.85 -13.05 2.58
N THR A 280 -4.74 -12.45 1.40
CA THR A 280 -3.47 -11.99 0.83
C THR A 280 -3.38 -10.47 0.92
N PHE A 281 -2.16 -9.92 0.97
CA PHE A 281 -2.00 -8.46 1.07
C PHE A 281 -0.76 -7.93 0.37
N ALA A 282 -0.77 -6.64 0.03
CA ALA A 282 0.37 -5.97 -0.57
C ALA A 282 1.49 -5.75 0.46
N PHE A 283 2.64 -6.40 0.27
CA PHE A 283 3.79 -6.31 1.19
C PHE A 283 4.37 -4.90 1.27
N VAL A 284 4.39 -4.16 0.14
CA VAL A 284 4.83 -2.77 0.08
C VAL A 284 3.72 -1.93 -0.54
N ALA A 285 3.13 -1.06 0.25
CA ALA A 285 2.04 -0.19 -0.19
C ALA A 285 1.98 1.08 0.65
N THR A 286 1.19 2.06 0.19
CA THR A 286 1.04 3.33 0.90
C THR A 286 -0.01 3.28 2.01
N HIS A 287 -0.89 2.30 1.94
CA HIS A 287 -1.88 1.94 2.93
C HIS A 287 -2.15 0.43 2.80
N ASN A 288 -2.84 -0.12 3.78
CA ASN A 288 -3.25 -1.52 3.83
C ASN A 288 -4.14 -1.91 2.64
N HIS A 289 -3.75 -2.97 1.94
CA HIS A 289 -4.55 -3.63 0.92
C HIS A 289 -4.62 -5.12 1.23
N PHE A 290 -5.68 -5.55 1.90
CA PHE A 290 -5.98 -6.96 2.16
C PHE A 290 -7.12 -7.43 1.26
N VAL A 291 -7.02 -8.66 0.77
CA VAL A 291 -7.95 -9.26 -0.20
C VAL A 291 -8.22 -10.71 0.20
N LEU A 292 -9.49 -11.12 0.16
CA LEU A 292 -9.86 -12.52 0.29
C LEU A 292 -9.53 -13.27 -1.00
N ASP A 293 -8.69 -14.28 -0.90
CA ASP A 293 -8.44 -15.25 -1.95
C ASP A 293 -9.22 -16.53 -1.72
N ARG A 294 -9.92 -16.99 -2.77
CA ARG A 294 -10.76 -18.20 -2.76
C ARG A 294 -10.04 -19.42 -3.37
N GLY A 295 -8.70 -19.37 -3.47
CA GLY A 295 -7.86 -20.48 -3.87
C GLY A 295 -7.53 -20.51 -5.37
N GLY A 296 -6.74 -21.53 -5.75
CA GLY A 296 -6.32 -21.76 -7.14
C GLY A 296 -5.16 -20.89 -7.62
N LYS A 297 -4.63 -20.00 -6.76
CA LYS A 297 -3.55 -19.07 -7.10
C LYS A 297 -2.23 -19.44 -6.42
N VAL A 298 -1.15 -18.84 -6.91
CA VAL A 298 0.21 -18.94 -6.39
C VAL A 298 0.69 -17.53 -6.02
N PHE A 299 1.49 -17.40 -4.96
CA PHE A 299 1.79 -16.11 -4.35
C PHE A 299 3.29 -15.82 -4.38
N ASN A 300 3.63 -14.59 -4.77
CA ASN A 300 4.97 -14.03 -4.66
C ASN A 300 5.25 -13.55 -3.24
N ARG A 301 6.52 -13.32 -2.90
CA ARG A 301 6.92 -12.71 -1.61
C ARG A 301 6.30 -11.34 -1.37
N SER A 302 5.93 -10.62 -2.43
CA SER A 302 5.28 -9.31 -2.35
C SER A 302 3.77 -9.41 -2.06
N ALA A 303 3.20 -10.62 -2.09
CA ALA A 303 1.80 -10.92 -1.77
C ALA A 303 1.74 -12.00 -0.68
N PRO A 304 2.13 -11.71 0.57
CA PRO A 304 2.15 -12.71 1.64
C PRO A 304 0.72 -13.10 2.01
N VAL A 305 0.54 -14.33 2.50
CA VAL A 305 -0.77 -14.86 2.84
C VAL A 305 -0.96 -15.06 4.34
N ILE A 306 -2.19 -14.88 4.78
CA ILE A 306 -2.71 -15.20 6.10
C ILE A 306 -3.64 -16.39 5.93
N LYS A 307 -3.41 -17.44 6.74
CA LYS A 307 -4.28 -18.62 6.81
C LYS A 307 -4.93 -18.69 8.18
N LEU A 308 -6.23 -18.96 8.22
CA LEU A 308 -6.96 -19.23 9.46
C LEU A 308 -6.86 -20.74 9.81
N PRO A 309 -7.27 -21.16 11.01
CA PRO A 309 -7.44 -22.57 11.38
C PRO A 309 -8.21 -23.39 10.35
N GLU A 310 -7.84 -24.67 10.22
CA GLU A 310 -8.58 -25.60 9.37
C GLU A 310 -10.06 -25.65 9.81
N GLY A 311 -10.97 -25.58 8.85
CA GLY A 311 -12.41 -25.48 9.12
C GLY A 311 -12.95 -24.06 9.26
N ALA A 312 -12.10 -23.02 9.26
CA ALA A 312 -12.56 -21.64 9.31
C ALA A 312 -13.43 -21.28 8.09
N THR A 313 -14.55 -20.61 8.34
CA THR A 313 -15.55 -20.27 7.32
C THR A 313 -15.14 -19.03 6.52
N GLU A 314 -15.77 -18.81 5.38
CA GLU A 314 -15.59 -17.59 4.60
C GLU A 314 -16.01 -16.34 5.40
N GLU A 315 -17.07 -16.42 6.20
CA GLU A 315 -17.50 -15.32 7.09
C GLU A 315 -16.42 -14.96 8.10
N GLU A 316 -15.72 -15.93 8.69
CA GLU A 316 -14.61 -15.63 9.61
C GLU A 316 -13.46 -14.90 8.90
N HIS A 317 -13.20 -15.22 7.64
CA HIS A 317 -12.22 -14.49 6.82
C HIS A 317 -12.71 -13.07 6.51
N LEU A 318 -13.98 -12.89 6.13
CA LEU A 318 -14.57 -11.59 5.81
C LEU A 318 -14.64 -10.66 7.03
N ALA A 319 -14.94 -11.20 8.22
CA ALA A 319 -14.93 -10.45 9.47
C ALA A 319 -13.53 -9.90 9.78
N LEU A 320 -12.50 -10.73 9.62
CA LEU A 320 -11.12 -10.32 9.80
C LEU A 320 -10.68 -9.32 8.70
N LEU A 321 -11.08 -9.56 7.46
CA LEU A 321 -10.80 -8.69 6.31
C LEU A 321 -11.31 -7.27 6.53
N GLY A 322 -12.49 -7.13 7.14
CA GLY A 322 -13.06 -5.85 7.58
C GLY A 322 -12.09 -5.04 8.44
N VAL A 323 -11.65 -5.60 9.58
CA VAL A 323 -10.70 -4.90 10.46
C VAL A 323 -9.39 -4.62 9.75
N LEU A 324 -8.84 -5.60 9.02
CA LEU A 324 -7.54 -5.45 8.36
C LEU A 324 -7.51 -4.36 7.29
N ASN A 325 -8.66 -3.99 6.71
CA ASN A 325 -8.79 -2.91 5.72
C ASN A 325 -9.28 -1.56 6.32
N SER A 326 -9.38 -1.45 7.64
CA SER A 326 -9.75 -0.18 8.32
C SER A 326 -8.59 0.83 8.40
N SER A 327 -8.93 2.11 8.58
CA SER A 327 -7.98 3.18 8.90
C SER A 327 -7.26 2.94 10.24
N THR A 328 -7.93 2.31 11.23
CA THR A 328 -7.30 1.94 12.51
C THR A 328 -6.17 0.92 12.32
N ALA A 329 -6.38 -0.10 11.47
CA ALA A 329 -5.31 -1.03 11.08
C ALA A 329 -4.18 -0.31 10.35
N CYS A 330 -4.52 0.59 9.41
CA CYS A 330 -3.53 1.39 8.68
C CYS A 330 -2.65 2.20 9.63
N PHE A 331 -3.27 2.90 10.58
CA PHE A 331 -2.59 3.64 11.63
C PHE A 331 -1.62 2.74 12.40
N TRP A 332 -2.13 1.65 12.98
CA TRP A 332 -1.31 0.75 13.79
C TRP A 332 -0.14 0.16 12.99
N LEU A 333 -0.40 -0.26 11.74
CA LEU A 333 0.64 -0.80 10.86
C LEU A 333 1.72 0.23 10.56
N LYS A 334 1.37 1.48 10.30
CA LYS A 334 2.36 2.55 10.05
C LYS A 334 3.16 2.92 11.29
N GLN A 335 2.59 2.80 12.49
CA GLN A 335 3.36 2.98 13.73
C GLN A 335 4.38 1.86 13.97
N ASN A 336 4.06 0.65 13.54
CA ASN A 336 4.86 -0.56 13.80
C ASN A 336 5.70 -1.03 12.60
N SER A 337 5.64 -0.31 11.47
CA SER A 337 6.37 -0.64 10.24
C SER A 337 7.27 0.51 9.81
N TYR A 338 8.43 0.18 9.22
CA TYR A 338 9.37 1.19 8.77
C TYR A 338 9.04 1.66 7.33
N PRO A 339 8.99 2.98 7.06
CA PRO A 339 8.74 3.49 5.72
C PRO A 339 9.93 3.18 4.80
N LYS A 340 9.66 2.69 3.59
CA LYS A 340 10.67 2.48 2.53
C LYS A 340 10.96 3.76 1.74
N GLY A 341 10.24 4.85 2.04
CA GLY A 341 10.41 6.18 1.47
C GLY A 341 9.18 6.67 0.70
N GLY A 342 9.07 7.98 0.54
CA GLY A 342 8.12 8.66 -0.35
C GLY A 342 8.85 9.59 -1.32
N ASP A 343 8.15 10.61 -1.83
CA ASP A 343 8.71 11.58 -2.76
C ASP A 343 9.68 12.53 -2.01
N PRO A 344 11.01 12.49 -2.26
CA PRO A 344 11.99 13.17 -1.42
C PRO A 344 11.92 14.69 -1.52
N VAL A 345 12.14 15.39 -0.40
CA VAL A 345 12.37 16.84 -0.38
C VAL A 345 13.83 17.15 -0.77
N GLY A 346 14.03 17.66 -1.98
CA GLY A 346 15.32 18.16 -2.46
C GLY A 346 16.30 17.08 -2.93
N LYS A 347 17.47 17.51 -3.44
CA LYS A 347 18.52 16.61 -3.98
C LYS A 347 19.45 16.02 -2.91
N ASP A 348 19.39 16.53 -1.68
CA ASP A 348 20.39 16.28 -0.63
C ASP A 348 20.03 15.13 0.33
N GLY A 349 19.14 14.22 -0.06
CA GLY A 349 18.91 12.97 0.67
C GLY A 349 18.16 13.08 2.00
N ALA A 350 17.49 14.21 2.27
CA ALA A 350 16.51 14.28 3.36
C ALA A 350 15.39 13.26 3.07
N ARG A 351 15.31 12.19 3.87
CA ARG A 351 14.25 11.15 3.78
C ARG A 351 12.91 11.64 4.34
N VAL A 352 12.59 12.92 4.09
CA VAL A 352 11.34 13.54 4.48
C VAL A 352 10.51 13.68 3.22
N SER A 353 9.29 13.16 3.26
CA SER A 353 8.34 13.27 2.15
C SER A 353 7.47 14.50 2.36
N GLN A 354 7.24 15.28 1.29
CA GLN A 354 6.35 16.45 1.36
C GLN A 354 4.91 16.09 1.72
N GLN A 355 4.51 14.86 1.39
CA GLN A 355 3.15 14.35 1.51
C GLN A 355 3.24 13.02 2.26
N PRO A 356 3.10 12.98 3.60
CA PRO A 356 3.28 11.75 4.37
C PRO A 356 2.32 10.64 3.95
N TRP A 357 1.13 11.00 3.46
CA TRP A 357 0.20 10.03 2.88
C TRP A 357 0.78 9.30 1.68
N SER A 358 1.77 9.88 0.96
CA SER A 358 2.45 9.31 -0.21
C SER A 358 3.50 8.24 0.11
N ASP A 359 3.91 8.12 1.37
CA ASP A 359 4.94 7.19 1.82
C ASP A 359 4.55 5.73 1.64
N ARG A 360 5.50 4.92 1.18
CA ARG A 360 5.35 3.46 1.07
C ARG A 360 5.91 2.80 2.33
N TYR A 361 5.14 1.87 2.89
CA TYR A 361 5.49 1.08 4.06
C TYR A 361 5.64 -0.38 3.65
N GLU A 362 6.57 -1.07 4.33
CA GLU A 362 6.68 -2.52 4.24
C GLU A 362 5.92 -3.15 5.40
N PHE A 363 4.79 -3.79 5.10
CA PHE A 363 3.96 -4.47 6.08
C PHE A 363 4.43 -5.93 6.16
N THR A 364 5.16 -6.29 7.23
CA THR A 364 5.70 -7.65 7.37
C THR A 364 4.73 -8.59 8.06
N GLY A 365 4.82 -9.88 7.74
CA GLY A 365 4.04 -10.91 8.45
C GLY A 365 4.33 -10.95 9.96
N THR A 366 5.59 -10.72 10.36
CA THR A 366 5.98 -10.64 11.78
C THR A 366 5.29 -9.49 12.48
N THR A 367 5.33 -8.28 11.91
CA THR A 367 4.62 -7.12 12.46
C THR A 367 3.11 -7.40 12.55
N LEU A 368 2.53 -8.02 11.53
CA LEU A 368 1.11 -8.32 11.49
C LEU A 368 0.68 -9.30 12.59
N GLN A 369 1.52 -10.25 13.01
CA GLN A 369 1.16 -11.19 14.09
C GLN A 369 0.85 -10.48 15.41
N ASP A 370 1.47 -9.32 15.65
CA ASP A 370 1.26 -8.53 16.87
C ASP A 370 0.04 -7.60 16.77
N PHE A 371 -0.62 -7.52 15.61
CA PHE A 371 -1.75 -6.61 15.41
C PHE A 371 -2.90 -6.95 16.39
N PRO A 372 -3.28 -6.02 17.28
CA PRO A 372 -4.40 -6.21 18.21
C PRO A 372 -5.75 -6.26 17.50
N LEU A 373 -6.56 -7.26 17.81
CA LEU A 373 -7.92 -7.40 17.26
C LEU A 373 -8.98 -6.97 18.29
N PRO A 374 -10.02 -6.23 17.85
CA PRO A 374 -11.10 -5.86 18.73
C PRO A 374 -11.93 -7.10 19.10
N SER A 375 -12.71 -6.97 20.17
CA SER A 375 -13.50 -8.11 20.67
C SER A 375 -14.60 -8.59 19.71
N VAL A 376 -15.09 -7.70 18.85
CA VAL A 376 -16.08 -7.98 17.80
C VAL A 376 -15.51 -7.50 16.48
N LEU A 377 -15.63 -8.33 15.44
CA LEU A 377 -15.15 -8.04 14.09
C LEU A 377 -16.33 -7.58 13.21
N PRO A 378 -16.15 -6.59 12.30
CA PRO A 378 -17.22 -5.99 11.50
C PRO A 378 -17.57 -6.84 10.28
N LEU A 379 -18.12 -8.05 10.50
CA LEU A 379 -18.49 -9.00 9.45
C LEU A 379 -19.39 -8.39 8.37
N LYS A 380 -20.42 -7.63 8.78
CA LYS A 380 -21.38 -7.03 7.86
C LYS A 380 -20.68 -6.12 6.84
N ARG A 381 -19.81 -5.22 7.31
CA ARG A 381 -19.05 -4.29 6.45
C ARG A 381 -18.01 -5.00 5.61
N GLY A 382 -17.28 -5.96 6.19
CA GLY A 382 -16.31 -6.77 5.45
C GLY A 382 -16.95 -7.55 4.30
N SER A 383 -18.11 -8.16 4.54
CA SER A 383 -18.86 -8.90 3.53
C SER A 383 -19.44 -7.99 2.44
N GLN A 384 -19.97 -6.83 2.83
CA GLN A 384 -20.50 -5.84 1.89
C GLN A 384 -19.40 -5.32 0.95
N LEU A 385 -18.25 -4.93 1.49
CA LEU A 385 -17.14 -4.40 0.70
C LEU A 385 -16.52 -5.43 -0.24
N ASP A 386 -16.35 -6.68 0.22
CA ASP A 386 -15.91 -7.76 -0.67
C ASP A 386 -16.92 -8.01 -1.79
N SER A 387 -18.22 -8.08 -1.48
CA SER A 387 -19.27 -8.29 -2.49
C SER A 387 -19.32 -7.18 -3.53
N LEU A 388 -19.23 -5.91 -3.10
CA LEU A 388 -19.15 -4.77 -4.01
C LEU A 388 -17.89 -4.82 -4.86
N ALA A 389 -16.74 -5.21 -4.29
CA ALA A 389 -15.50 -5.36 -5.03
C ALA A 389 -15.56 -6.45 -6.10
N GLN A 390 -16.19 -7.59 -5.80
CA GLN A 390 -16.40 -8.66 -6.79
C GLN A 390 -17.33 -8.18 -7.92
N SER A 391 -18.39 -7.44 -7.59
CA SER A 391 -19.28 -6.82 -8.59
C SER A 391 -18.53 -5.80 -9.46
N LEU A 392 -17.70 -4.95 -8.86
CA LEU A 392 -16.88 -3.98 -9.61
C LEU A 392 -15.92 -4.69 -10.56
N ALA A 393 -15.29 -5.78 -10.12
CA ALA A 393 -14.32 -6.52 -10.92
C ALA A 393 -14.91 -7.07 -12.23
N VAL A 394 -16.19 -7.47 -12.23
CA VAL A 394 -16.89 -7.95 -13.43
C VAL A 394 -17.50 -6.83 -14.28
N SER A 395 -17.60 -5.61 -13.75
CA SER A 395 -18.09 -4.43 -14.49
C SER A 395 -16.96 -3.60 -15.15
N THR A 396 -15.73 -4.11 -15.19
CA THR A 396 -14.60 -3.41 -15.83
C THR A 396 -14.58 -3.60 -17.35
N PRO A 397 -13.93 -2.70 -18.12
CA PRO A 397 -13.74 -2.90 -19.56
C PRO A 397 -13.01 -4.21 -19.88
N ALA A 398 -12.04 -4.59 -19.06
CA ALA A 398 -11.30 -5.84 -19.22
C ALA A 398 -12.17 -7.08 -19.05
N ALA A 399 -13.09 -7.07 -18.08
CA ALA A 399 -14.05 -8.17 -17.90
C ALA A 399 -15.05 -8.23 -19.07
N LEU A 400 -15.56 -7.08 -19.49
CA LEU A 400 -16.51 -6.97 -20.60
C LEU A 400 -15.98 -7.60 -21.91
N VAL A 401 -14.71 -7.34 -22.25
CA VAL A 401 -14.11 -7.88 -23.47
C VAL A 401 -13.79 -9.38 -23.37
N MET A 402 -13.75 -9.96 -22.18
CA MET A 402 -13.56 -11.41 -22.04
C MET A 402 -14.82 -12.21 -22.40
N ASP A 403 -16.00 -11.63 -22.20
CA ASP A 403 -17.29 -12.32 -22.33
C ASP A 403 -17.90 -12.25 -23.73
N GLY A 404 -17.30 -11.50 -24.66
CA GLY A 404 -17.76 -11.44 -26.05
C GLY A 404 -17.22 -10.25 -26.84
N THR A 405 -17.91 -9.92 -27.93
CA THR A 405 -17.62 -8.73 -28.75
C THR A 405 -18.13 -7.48 -28.02
N PRO A 406 -17.26 -6.52 -27.64
CA PRO A 406 -17.68 -5.31 -26.94
C PRO A 406 -18.48 -4.38 -27.85
N THR A 407 -19.49 -3.71 -27.28
CA THR A 407 -20.30 -2.68 -27.95
C THR A 407 -20.25 -1.37 -27.17
N ALA A 408 -20.50 -0.24 -27.86
CA ALA A 408 -20.57 1.09 -27.21
C ALA A 408 -21.57 1.10 -26.05
N SER A 409 -22.76 0.52 -26.23
CA SER A 409 -23.80 0.49 -25.21
C SER A 409 -23.40 -0.33 -23.98
N ALA A 410 -22.71 -1.47 -24.19
CA ALA A 410 -22.27 -2.32 -23.11
C ALA A 410 -21.14 -1.66 -22.29
N ILE A 411 -20.23 -0.94 -22.97
CA ILE A 411 -19.16 -0.15 -22.32
C ILE A 411 -19.77 0.99 -21.50
N GLU A 412 -20.74 1.73 -22.06
CA GLU A 412 -21.40 2.84 -21.35
C GLU A 412 -22.15 2.36 -20.11
N GLU A 413 -22.87 1.23 -20.21
CA GLU A 413 -23.57 0.64 -19.07
C GLU A 413 -22.59 0.16 -17.99
N ALA A 414 -21.53 -0.53 -18.39
CA ALA A 414 -20.47 -0.96 -17.49
C ALA A 414 -19.77 0.23 -16.79
N HIS A 415 -19.61 1.36 -17.47
CA HIS A 415 -19.06 2.57 -16.89
C HIS A 415 -19.97 3.13 -15.80
N LYS A 416 -21.27 3.29 -16.08
CA LYS A 416 -22.25 3.78 -15.10
C LYS A 416 -22.32 2.86 -13.89
N GLN A 417 -22.39 1.55 -14.12
CA GLN A 417 -22.42 0.56 -13.06
C GLN A 417 -21.15 0.59 -12.21
N SER A 418 -19.98 0.68 -12.84
CA SER A 418 -18.69 0.78 -12.13
C SER A 418 -18.59 2.03 -11.27
N GLN A 419 -19.07 3.19 -11.77
CA GLN A 419 -19.09 4.43 -11.00
C GLN A 419 -20.00 4.33 -9.77
N SER A 420 -21.20 3.78 -9.94
CA SER A 420 -22.15 3.56 -8.85
C SER A 420 -21.59 2.61 -7.79
N ILE A 421 -21.05 1.45 -8.20
CA ILE A 421 -20.44 0.49 -7.27
C ILE A 421 -19.26 1.10 -6.53
N LEU A 422 -18.38 1.84 -7.22
CA LEU A 422 -17.26 2.51 -6.58
C LEU A 422 -17.74 3.53 -5.53
N GLY A 423 -18.78 4.31 -5.84
CA GLY A 423 -19.37 5.25 -4.88
C GLY A 423 -19.93 4.56 -3.64
N GLN A 424 -20.55 3.38 -3.80
CA GLN A 424 -21.01 2.54 -2.69
C GLN A 424 -19.84 1.97 -1.86
N MET A 425 -18.75 1.56 -2.52
CA MET A 425 -17.55 1.08 -1.82
C MET A 425 -16.89 2.18 -1.00
N VAL A 426 -16.79 3.39 -1.55
CA VAL A 426 -16.24 4.56 -0.84
C VAL A 426 -17.10 4.88 0.39
N ALA A 427 -18.43 4.87 0.25
CA ALA A 427 -19.37 5.07 1.35
C ALA A 427 -19.24 3.96 2.42
N ALA A 428 -19.27 2.69 2.02
CA ALA A 428 -19.18 1.56 2.93
C ALA A 428 -17.83 1.49 3.68
N GLN A 429 -16.73 1.92 3.05
CA GLN A 429 -15.42 2.02 3.70
C GLN A 429 -15.38 3.13 4.74
N GLU A 430 -16.06 4.26 4.49
CA GLU A 430 -16.21 5.31 5.50
C GLU A 430 -16.95 4.76 6.73
N GLU A 431 -18.05 4.02 6.51
CA GLU A 431 -18.78 3.37 7.59
C GLU A 431 -17.96 2.30 8.33
N LEU A 432 -17.11 1.54 7.63
CA LEU A 432 -16.20 0.58 8.23
C LEU A 432 -15.18 1.25 9.17
N ASP A 433 -14.61 2.39 8.75
CA ASP A 433 -13.64 3.13 9.56
C ASP A 433 -14.29 3.64 10.86
N TRP A 434 -15.46 4.26 10.77
CA TRP A 434 -16.20 4.75 11.94
C TRP A 434 -16.68 3.63 12.87
N GLU A 435 -17.14 2.51 12.31
CA GLU A 435 -17.47 1.33 13.10
C GLU A 435 -16.24 0.83 13.86
N THR A 436 -15.08 0.79 13.18
CA THR A 436 -13.83 0.32 13.77
C THR A 436 -13.35 1.24 14.90
N TYR A 437 -13.51 2.57 14.77
CA TYR A 437 -13.19 3.49 15.87
C TYR A 437 -13.97 3.16 17.15
N ARG A 438 -15.27 2.86 17.02
CA ARG A 438 -16.09 2.42 18.15
C ARG A 438 -15.66 1.05 18.69
N LEU A 439 -15.35 0.09 17.81
CA LEU A 439 -14.91 -1.25 18.20
C LEU A 439 -13.61 -1.28 19.02
N TYR A 440 -12.73 -0.30 18.81
CA TYR A 440 -11.49 -0.11 19.61
C TYR A 440 -11.65 0.89 20.77
N GLY A 441 -12.85 1.42 21.04
CA GLY A 441 -13.10 2.37 22.14
C GLY A 441 -12.40 3.73 21.95
N LEU A 442 -12.23 4.14 20.69
CA LEU A 442 -11.68 5.46 20.33
C LEU A 442 -12.76 6.55 20.35
N THR A 443 -14.02 6.13 20.21
CA THR A 443 -15.22 6.93 20.42
C THR A 443 -16.26 6.09 21.15
N ASP A 444 -17.00 6.71 22.07
CA ASP A 444 -18.12 6.07 22.79
C ASP A 444 -19.44 6.21 22.01
N GLU A 445 -19.50 7.16 21.07
CA GLU A 445 -20.67 7.45 20.26
C GLU A 445 -20.69 6.56 18.99
N ASP A 446 -21.86 6.02 18.66
CA ASP A 446 -22.06 5.37 17.37
C ASP A 446 -22.27 6.42 16.28
N LEU A 447 -21.21 6.63 15.50
CA LEU A 447 -21.16 7.55 14.37
C LEU A 447 -21.20 6.81 13.05
N THR A 448 -21.97 5.71 12.98
CA THR A 448 -22.27 4.98 11.74
C THR A 448 -23.69 5.27 11.26
N TYR A 449 -23.91 5.16 9.95
CA TYR A 449 -25.20 5.35 9.32
C TYR A 449 -26.03 4.06 9.32
N HIS A 450 -27.28 4.17 9.78
CA HIS A 450 -28.23 3.05 9.92
C HIS A 450 -29.41 3.11 8.94
N GLY A 451 -29.55 4.19 8.17
CA GLY A 451 -30.56 4.30 7.13
C GLY A 451 -30.26 3.37 5.94
N GLU A 452 -31.31 2.98 5.21
CA GLU A 452 -31.19 2.14 4.01
C GLU A 452 -30.77 2.93 2.76
N ASP A 453 -30.78 4.26 2.86
CA ASP A 453 -30.51 5.24 1.81
C ASP A 453 -29.11 5.87 1.91
N LEU A 454 -28.11 5.10 2.37
CA LEU A 454 -26.72 5.56 2.43
C LEU A 454 -26.30 6.07 1.03
N PRO A 455 -25.93 7.37 0.86
CA PRO A 455 -25.61 7.90 -0.45
C PRO A 455 -24.30 7.34 -0.97
N GLU A 456 -24.21 7.22 -2.29
CA GLU A 456 -22.94 6.96 -2.97
C GLU A 456 -22.01 8.17 -2.81
N LEU A 457 -20.76 7.94 -2.44
CA LEU A 457 -19.77 9.01 -2.23
C LEU A 457 -18.77 9.05 -3.39
N VAL A 458 -18.61 10.23 -3.99
CA VAL A 458 -17.50 10.46 -4.94
C VAL A 458 -16.25 10.95 -4.20
N LEU A 459 -15.08 10.88 -4.85
CA LEU A 459 -13.85 11.37 -4.23
C LEU A 459 -13.94 12.88 -3.95
N GLY A 460 -13.54 13.26 -2.74
CA GLY A 460 -13.66 14.62 -2.20
C GLY A 460 -14.82 14.78 -1.21
N GLN A 461 -15.78 13.85 -1.20
CA GLN A 461 -16.98 13.93 -0.37
C GLN A 461 -16.88 13.24 1.00
N ARG A 462 -15.82 12.46 1.27
CA ARG A 462 -15.67 11.82 2.59
C ARG A 462 -15.38 12.84 3.68
N THR A 463 -15.70 12.51 4.93
CA THR A 463 -15.50 13.42 6.06
C THR A 463 -14.04 13.88 6.17
N SER A 464 -13.06 12.97 6.08
CA SER A 464 -11.63 13.32 6.06
C SER A 464 -11.25 14.28 4.92
N GLU A 465 -11.88 14.15 3.76
CA GLU A 465 -11.61 14.99 2.59
C GLU A 465 -12.22 16.37 2.75
N ILE A 466 -13.43 16.48 3.31
CA ILE A 466 -14.06 17.77 3.63
C ILE A 466 -13.21 18.55 4.65
N VAL A 467 -12.70 17.87 5.69
CA VAL A 467 -11.78 18.46 6.67
C VAL A 467 -10.51 18.97 5.97
N LEU A 468 -9.90 18.15 5.11
CA LEU A 468 -8.72 18.54 4.36
C LEU A 468 -8.98 19.73 3.44
N ALA A 469 -10.11 19.76 2.75
CA ALA A 469 -10.50 20.86 1.87
C ALA A 469 -10.70 22.17 2.66
N ARG A 470 -11.31 22.11 3.85
CA ARG A 470 -11.44 23.27 4.75
C ARG A 470 -10.07 23.79 5.19
N GLN A 471 -9.15 22.90 5.57
CA GLN A 471 -7.77 23.28 5.95
C GLN A 471 -6.99 23.89 4.78
N LEU A 472 -7.16 23.38 3.56
CA LEU A 472 -6.56 23.97 2.36
C LEU A 472 -7.13 25.38 2.10
N ALA A 473 -8.45 25.56 2.21
CA ALA A 473 -9.09 26.86 2.04
C ALA A 473 -8.65 27.89 3.08
N ALA A 474 -8.37 27.45 4.32
CA ALA A 474 -7.83 28.26 5.40
C ALA A 474 -6.31 28.52 5.30
N GLY A 475 -5.60 27.87 4.36
CA GLY A 475 -4.13 27.96 4.24
C GLY A 475 -3.36 27.20 5.32
N GLU A 476 -4.04 26.35 6.09
CA GLU A 476 -3.47 25.52 7.16
C GLU A 476 -2.79 24.27 6.60
N SER A 477 -3.21 23.77 5.43
CA SER A 477 -2.60 22.61 4.77
C SER A 477 -1.95 22.99 3.43
N THR A 478 -0.96 22.20 3.01
CA THR A 478 -0.33 22.28 1.68
C THR A 478 -0.41 20.94 0.94
N SER A 479 -1.42 20.13 1.27
CA SER A 479 -1.60 18.79 0.70
C SER A 479 -1.92 18.85 -0.80
N THR A 480 -1.35 17.93 -1.58
CA THR A 480 -1.67 17.74 -3.01
C THR A 480 -2.67 16.61 -3.26
N TRP A 481 -3.38 16.17 -2.21
CA TRP A 481 -4.32 15.05 -2.24
C TRP A 481 -5.31 15.13 -3.42
N PHE A 482 -6.03 16.24 -3.54
CA PHE A 482 -7.08 16.39 -4.55
C PHE A 482 -6.52 16.36 -5.98
N GLN A 483 -5.42 17.08 -6.22
CA GLN A 483 -4.76 17.11 -7.52
C GLN A 483 -4.25 15.72 -7.93
N ARG A 484 -3.66 14.96 -6.99
CA ARG A 484 -3.05 13.66 -7.31
C ARG A 484 -4.08 12.56 -7.54
N HIS A 485 -5.28 12.70 -6.96
CA HIS A 485 -6.36 11.72 -7.08
C HIS A 485 -7.48 12.16 -8.05
N GLY A 486 -7.36 13.34 -8.68
CA GLY A 486 -8.35 13.82 -9.64
C GLY A 486 -9.72 14.13 -9.02
N SER A 487 -9.76 14.47 -7.73
CA SER A 487 -10.99 14.71 -6.97
C SER A 487 -11.23 16.20 -6.72
N THR A 488 -12.48 16.63 -6.63
CA THR A 488 -12.84 18.03 -6.38
C THR A 488 -12.91 18.32 -4.87
N PRO A 489 -12.14 19.29 -4.34
CA PRO A 489 -12.26 19.68 -2.94
C PRO A 489 -13.60 20.38 -2.68
N ILE A 490 -14.34 19.90 -1.68
CA ILE A 490 -15.58 20.53 -1.22
C ILE A 490 -15.47 20.87 0.28
N THR A 491 -15.97 22.03 0.68
CA THR A 491 -15.92 22.52 2.07
C THR A 491 -17.28 22.50 2.77
N PHE A 492 -18.34 22.13 2.03
CA PHE A 492 -19.73 22.07 2.46
C PHE A 492 -20.26 20.63 2.41
N LEU A 493 -21.41 20.39 3.05
CA LEU A 493 -22.13 19.12 2.97
C LEU A 493 -23.10 19.18 1.76
N PRO A 494 -23.04 18.23 0.81
CA PRO A 494 -23.93 18.20 -0.35
C PRO A 494 -25.43 18.18 0.02
N GLU A 495 -26.22 19.01 -0.67
CA GLU A 495 -27.66 19.19 -0.43
C GLU A 495 -28.49 17.99 -0.92
N GLU A 496 -27.94 17.21 -1.86
CA GLU A 496 -28.55 16.01 -2.41
C GLU A 496 -28.50 14.81 -1.45
N TRP A 497 -27.67 14.86 -0.39
CA TRP A 497 -27.62 13.79 0.60
C TRP A 497 -28.91 13.70 1.42
N PRO A 498 -29.27 12.52 1.96
CA PRO A 498 -30.29 12.41 2.98
C PRO A 498 -29.97 13.33 4.17
N GLU A 499 -31.00 13.98 4.73
CA GLU A 499 -30.84 14.90 5.87
C GLU A 499 -30.17 14.20 7.06
N ALA A 500 -30.60 12.97 7.38
CA ALA A 500 -30.01 12.17 8.44
C ALA A 500 -28.52 11.86 8.21
N TYR A 501 -28.10 11.70 6.95
CA TYR A 501 -26.69 11.46 6.63
C TYR A 501 -25.87 12.76 6.76
N ARG A 502 -26.40 13.91 6.34
CA ARG A 502 -25.76 15.21 6.58
C ARG A 502 -25.57 15.48 8.08
N ASP A 503 -26.59 15.23 8.90
CA ASP A 503 -26.51 15.41 10.35
C ASP A 503 -25.45 14.51 10.97
N LEU A 504 -25.36 13.26 10.51
CA LEU A 504 -24.29 12.34 10.92
C LEU A 504 -22.91 12.87 10.54
N VAL A 505 -22.72 13.31 9.28
CA VAL A 505 -21.43 13.84 8.83
C VAL A 505 -21.06 15.11 9.58
N GLN A 506 -22.04 15.96 9.93
CA GLN A 506 -21.78 17.12 10.78
C GLN A 506 -21.26 16.70 12.17
N ARG A 507 -21.88 15.72 12.82
CA ARG A 507 -21.36 15.16 14.09
C ARG A 507 -19.96 14.57 13.94
N ARG A 508 -19.68 13.89 12.81
CA ARG A 508 -18.33 13.40 12.49
C ARG A 508 -17.31 14.53 12.36
N LEU A 509 -17.68 15.65 11.74
CA LEU A 509 -16.82 16.84 11.67
C LEU A 509 -16.57 17.44 13.06
N ASP A 510 -17.61 17.55 13.89
CA ASP A 510 -17.52 18.11 15.23
C ASP A 510 -16.63 17.24 16.15
N ILE A 511 -16.70 15.91 16.05
CA ILE A 511 -15.82 15.02 16.82
C ILE A 511 -14.37 15.06 16.30
N ILE A 512 -14.13 15.22 14.99
CA ILE A 512 -12.78 15.42 14.45
C ILE A 512 -12.18 16.73 14.99
N GLU A 513 -13.00 17.77 15.12
CA GLU A 513 -12.58 19.04 15.68
C GLU A 513 -12.32 18.94 17.19
N SER A 514 -13.11 18.19 17.95
CA SER A 514 -13.01 18.15 19.42
C SER A 514 -12.14 17.02 19.99
N ASN A 515 -11.95 15.92 19.26
CA ASN A 515 -11.24 14.72 19.73
C ASN A 515 -9.93 14.50 18.94
N PRO A 516 -8.75 14.78 19.54
CA PRO A 516 -7.45 14.62 18.89
C PRO A 516 -7.16 13.20 18.38
N ASN A 517 -7.69 12.16 19.06
CA ASN A 517 -7.49 10.77 18.67
C ASN A 517 -8.20 10.46 17.35
N ILE A 518 -9.44 10.93 17.18
CA ILE A 518 -10.20 10.78 15.94
C ILE A 518 -9.61 11.66 14.85
N ARG A 519 -9.24 12.90 15.17
CA ARG A 519 -8.56 13.81 14.24
C ARG A 519 -7.29 13.20 13.63
N LEU A 520 -6.53 12.45 14.44
CA LEU A 520 -5.33 11.76 13.97
C LEU A 520 -5.66 10.66 12.96
N LEU A 521 -6.67 9.83 13.24
CA LEU A 521 -7.05 8.70 12.39
C LEU A 521 -7.73 9.14 11.08
N GLU A 522 -8.39 10.29 11.10
CA GLU A 522 -9.03 10.90 9.93
C GLU A 522 -8.05 11.70 9.05
N LYS A 523 -6.74 11.66 9.35
CA LYS A 523 -5.74 12.24 8.44
C LYS A 523 -5.59 11.39 7.16
N PRO A 524 -5.24 12.01 6.01
CA PRO A 524 -5.12 11.31 4.73
C PRO A 524 -4.10 10.14 4.73
N GLU A 525 -3.15 10.13 5.66
CA GLU A 525 -2.17 9.07 5.81
C GLU A 525 -2.79 7.70 6.10
N TYR A 526 -3.95 7.67 6.75
CA TYR A 526 -4.56 6.42 7.21
C TYR A 526 -5.80 6.03 6.41
N LYS A 527 -6.28 6.92 5.54
CA LYS A 527 -7.47 6.71 4.73
C LYS A 527 -7.11 6.05 3.39
N ARG A 528 -7.99 5.17 2.92
CA ARG A 528 -7.88 4.55 1.59
C ARG A 528 -7.99 5.62 0.51
N ARG A 529 -7.21 5.50 -0.56
CA ARG A 529 -7.12 6.57 -1.58
C ARG A 529 -8.16 6.45 -2.70
N TRP A 530 -8.56 5.22 -3.02
CA TRP A 530 -9.47 4.93 -4.14
C TRP A 530 -8.99 5.47 -5.49
N ALA A 531 -7.66 5.58 -5.65
CA ALA A 531 -7.04 6.07 -6.86
C ALA A 531 -7.07 4.97 -7.92
N THR A 532 -7.90 5.14 -8.95
CA THR A 532 -7.99 4.22 -10.08
C THR A 532 -7.39 4.83 -11.34
N GLU A 533 -7.02 3.99 -12.30
CA GLU A 533 -6.70 4.45 -13.65
C GLU A 533 -7.96 5.08 -14.29
N PRO A 534 -7.86 6.21 -15.02
CA PRO A 534 -8.99 6.79 -15.74
C PRO A 534 -9.70 5.77 -16.63
N TRP A 535 -11.04 5.83 -16.67
CA TRP A 535 -11.86 4.87 -17.41
C TRP A 535 -11.45 4.75 -18.87
N GLU A 536 -11.18 5.88 -19.52
CA GLU A 536 -10.84 5.96 -20.94
C GLU A 536 -9.56 5.17 -21.26
N LYS A 537 -8.60 5.16 -20.33
CA LYS A 537 -7.38 4.36 -20.47
C LYS A 537 -7.63 2.86 -20.27
N GLN A 538 -8.50 2.52 -19.32
CA GLN A 538 -8.90 1.12 -19.11
C GLN A 538 -9.63 0.57 -20.33
N GLU A 539 -10.55 1.36 -20.89
CA GLU A 539 -11.30 1.09 -22.11
C GLU A 539 -10.36 0.92 -23.31
N GLU A 540 -9.49 1.90 -23.57
CA GLU A 540 -8.50 1.83 -24.65
C GLU A 540 -7.67 0.54 -24.56
N ARG A 541 -7.14 0.22 -23.38
CA ARG A 541 -6.34 -0.99 -23.15
C ARG A 541 -7.15 -2.26 -23.38
N ALA A 542 -8.38 -2.32 -22.89
CA ALA A 542 -9.24 -3.49 -23.03
C ALA A 542 -9.62 -3.75 -24.50
N LEU A 543 -10.04 -2.71 -25.23
CA LEU A 543 -10.37 -2.81 -26.65
C LEU A 543 -9.15 -3.18 -27.50
N ARG A 544 -8.00 -2.55 -27.23
CA ARG A 544 -6.72 -2.92 -27.87
C ARG A 544 -6.40 -4.40 -27.65
N THR A 545 -6.50 -4.86 -26.41
CA THR A 545 -6.22 -6.26 -26.04
C THR A 545 -7.16 -7.22 -26.75
N TRP A 546 -8.45 -6.90 -26.80
CA TRP A 546 -9.45 -7.69 -27.52
C TRP A 546 -9.12 -7.80 -29.01
N LEU A 547 -8.81 -6.66 -29.65
CA LEU A 547 -8.45 -6.61 -31.07
C LEU A 547 -7.21 -7.46 -31.36
N LEU A 548 -6.15 -7.32 -30.56
CA LEU A 548 -4.94 -8.12 -30.71
C LEU A 548 -5.20 -9.61 -30.55
N ASN A 549 -5.91 -10.01 -29.49
CA ASN A 549 -6.27 -11.41 -29.25
C ASN A 549 -7.10 -11.99 -30.41
N ARG A 550 -8.05 -11.22 -30.94
CA ARG A 550 -8.89 -11.66 -32.06
C ARG A 550 -8.07 -11.82 -33.35
N LEU A 551 -7.09 -10.94 -33.57
CA LEU A 551 -6.16 -11.04 -34.68
C LEU A 551 -5.17 -12.20 -34.58
N GLU A 552 -4.98 -12.83 -33.42
CA GLU A 552 -4.15 -14.04 -33.29
C GLU A 552 -4.77 -15.29 -33.95
N ASP A 553 -6.03 -15.22 -34.39
CA ASP A 553 -6.71 -16.35 -35.04
C ASP A 553 -5.92 -16.88 -36.24
N ARG A 554 -5.77 -18.20 -36.28
CA ARG A 554 -4.98 -18.91 -37.29
C ARG A 554 -5.44 -18.58 -38.72
N SER A 555 -6.71 -18.28 -38.93
CA SER A 555 -7.26 -17.92 -40.24
C SER A 555 -6.61 -16.67 -40.84
N TYR A 556 -6.10 -15.75 -40.01
CA TYR A 556 -5.39 -14.56 -40.47
C TYR A 556 -3.93 -14.82 -40.85
N TRP A 557 -3.30 -15.91 -40.41
CA TRP A 557 -1.84 -16.08 -40.57
C TRP A 557 -1.43 -17.33 -41.34
N PHE A 558 -2.39 -18.15 -41.75
CA PHE A 558 -2.14 -19.38 -42.49
C PHE A 558 -2.87 -19.39 -43.83
N ASP A 559 -2.25 -20.01 -44.84
CA ASP A 559 -2.88 -20.25 -46.13
C ASP A 559 -3.83 -21.46 -46.09
N ALA A 560 -4.53 -21.72 -47.20
CA ALA A 560 -5.47 -22.84 -47.31
C ALA A 560 -4.82 -24.23 -47.14
N GLN A 561 -3.49 -24.31 -47.24
CA GLN A 561 -2.71 -25.54 -47.01
C GLN A 561 -2.16 -25.60 -45.58
N GLY A 562 -2.52 -24.66 -44.71
CA GLY A 562 -2.11 -24.62 -43.32
C GLY A 562 -0.65 -24.21 -43.12
N ARG A 563 -0.03 -23.53 -44.10
CA ARG A 563 1.34 -22.99 -43.99
C ARG A 563 1.31 -21.54 -43.51
N PRO A 564 2.24 -21.11 -42.62
CA PRO A 564 2.28 -19.73 -42.16
C PRO A 564 2.63 -18.79 -43.32
N ALA A 565 1.91 -17.67 -43.43
CA ALA A 565 2.07 -16.69 -44.49
C ALA A 565 2.20 -15.27 -43.90
N ALA A 566 3.27 -14.57 -44.28
CA ALA A 566 3.41 -13.15 -43.97
C ALA A 566 2.39 -12.33 -44.77
N ARG A 567 1.79 -11.32 -44.14
CA ARG A 567 0.78 -10.45 -44.77
C ARG A 567 1.17 -8.99 -44.61
N SER A 568 0.90 -8.19 -45.65
CA SER A 568 0.92 -6.74 -45.50
C SER A 568 -0.30 -6.26 -44.72
N ILE A 569 -0.22 -5.05 -44.14
CA ILE A 569 -1.36 -4.45 -43.42
C ILE A 569 -2.58 -4.33 -44.34
N SER A 570 -2.40 -3.97 -45.62
CA SER A 570 -3.51 -3.89 -46.57
C SER A 570 -4.16 -5.26 -46.82
N GLN A 571 -3.38 -6.33 -46.97
CA GLN A 571 -3.92 -7.69 -47.13
C GLN A 571 -4.67 -8.16 -45.88
N LEU A 572 -4.18 -7.81 -44.69
CA LEU A 572 -4.88 -8.09 -43.44
C LEU A 572 -6.17 -7.26 -43.33
N ALA A 573 -6.13 -5.98 -43.69
CA ALA A 573 -7.29 -5.10 -43.70
C ALA A 573 -8.41 -5.62 -44.62
N ASP A 574 -8.07 -6.13 -45.80
CA ASP A 574 -9.06 -6.73 -46.73
C ASP A 574 -9.79 -7.94 -46.12
N MET A 575 -9.11 -8.68 -45.23
CA MET A 575 -9.70 -9.80 -44.51
C MET A 575 -10.54 -9.32 -43.32
N VAL A 576 -9.98 -8.41 -42.52
CA VAL A 576 -10.63 -7.82 -41.34
C VAL A 576 -11.91 -7.08 -41.71
N THR A 577 -11.96 -6.39 -42.86
CA THR A 577 -13.15 -5.67 -43.35
C THR A 577 -14.37 -6.58 -43.53
N ARG A 578 -14.17 -7.91 -43.64
CA ARG A 578 -15.26 -8.89 -43.77
C ARG A 578 -15.79 -9.38 -42.42
N ASP A 579 -15.09 -9.07 -41.33
CA ASP A 579 -15.48 -9.38 -39.96
C ASP A 579 -16.12 -8.12 -39.34
N THR A 580 -17.45 -8.12 -39.28
CA THR A 580 -18.23 -6.99 -38.78
C THR A 580 -17.92 -6.67 -37.32
N ASP A 581 -17.57 -7.67 -36.53
CA ASP A 581 -17.25 -7.51 -35.12
C ASP A 581 -15.91 -6.79 -34.96
N LEU A 582 -14.87 -7.25 -35.68
CA LEU A 582 -13.57 -6.56 -35.69
C LEU A 582 -13.67 -5.12 -36.18
N VAL A 583 -14.42 -4.86 -37.26
CA VAL A 583 -14.61 -3.50 -37.77
C VAL A 583 -15.34 -2.64 -36.74
N GLY A 584 -16.39 -3.17 -36.10
CA GLY A 584 -17.12 -2.48 -35.04
C GLY A 584 -16.22 -2.11 -33.86
N VAL A 585 -15.38 -3.05 -33.39
CA VAL A 585 -14.47 -2.77 -32.26
C VAL A 585 -13.31 -1.87 -32.66
N LEU A 586 -12.82 -1.93 -33.91
CA LEU A 586 -11.84 -0.96 -34.42
C LEU A 586 -12.41 0.46 -34.43
N ALA A 587 -13.68 0.63 -34.82
CA ALA A 587 -14.39 1.90 -34.76
C ALA A 587 -14.52 2.42 -33.32
N LEU A 588 -14.86 1.55 -32.36
CA LEU A 588 -14.88 1.90 -30.94
C LEU A 588 -13.50 2.35 -30.44
N TRP A 589 -12.45 1.59 -30.76
CA TRP A 589 -11.08 1.89 -30.32
C TRP A 589 -10.46 3.13 -31.01
N ASP A 590 -10.86 3.44 -32.25
CA ASP A 590 -10.45 4.65 -32.95
C ASP A 590 -11.27 5.89 -32.52
N GLY A 591 -12.47 5.67 -31.97
CA GLY A 591 -13.41 6.73 -31.61
C GLY A 591 -14.13 7.33 -32.82
N THR A 592 -14.22 6.59 -33.93
CA THR A 592 -14.82 7.05 -35.20
C THR A 592 -15.85 6.04 -35.71
N VAL A 593 -16.95 6.53 -36.29
CA VAL A 593 -18.01 5.64 -36.84
C VAL A 593 -17.53 4.97 -38.14
N ASP A 594 -16.85 5.73 -39.00
CA ASP A 594 -16.27 5.26 -40.25
C ASP A 594 -14.76 5.07 -40.09
N VAL A 595 -14.36 3.91 -39.55
CA VAL A 595 -12.94 3.62 -39.30
C VAL A 595 -12.20 3.25 -40.59
N ASP A 596 -11.07 3.92 -40.83
CA ASP A 596 -10.10 3.48 -41.84
C ASP A 596 -9.35 2.26 -41.28
N VAL A 597 -9.75 1.06 -41.70
CA VAL A 597 -9.21 -0.22 -41.22
C VAL A 597 -7.69 -0.32 -41.44
N VAL A 598 -7.17 0.20 -42.55
CA VAL A 598 -5.72 0.15 -42.83
C VAL A 598 -4.97 1.02 -41.82
N LYS A 599 -5.46 2.25 -41.60
CA LYS A 599 -4.87 3.19 -40.64
C LYS A 599 -4.96 2.66 -39.20
N ALA A 600 -6.12 2.12 -38.81
CA ALA A 600 -6.34 1.58 -37.47
C ALA A 600 -5.47 0.35 -37.20
N LEU A 601 -5.39 -0.60 -38.14
CA LEU A 601 -4.48 -1.76 -38.02
C LEU A 601 -3.00 -1.35 -38.02
N THR A 602 -2.64 -0.30 -38.77
CA THR A 602 -1.28 0.26 -38.70
C THR A 602 -0.97 0.76 -37.29
N ARG A 603 -1.86 1.56 -36.70
CA ARG A 603 -1.71 2.06 -35.32
C ARG A 603 -1.64 0.90 -34.31
N LEU A 604 -2.49 -0.11 -34.49
CA LEU A 604 -2.59 -1.26 -33.58
C LEU A 604 -1.33 -2.13 -33.58
N LEU A 605 -0.77 -2.43 -34.76
CA LEU A 605 0.29 -3.43 -34.93
C LEU A 605 1.71 -2.86 -34.96
N THR A 606 1.90 -1.55 -35.14
CA THR A 606 3.24 -0.95 -35.25
C THR A 606 4.10 -1.22 -34.02
N ASP A 607 3.51 -1.14 -32.82
CA ASP A 607 4.24 -1.37 -31.56
C ASP A 607 4.35 -2.86 -31.19
N GLU A 608 3.53 -3.71 -31.80
CA GLU A 608 3.50 -5.17 -31.57
C GLU A 608 4.44 -5.93 -32.51
N ALA A 609 5.04 -5.24 -33.48
CA ALA A 609 6.00 -5.83 -34.40
C ALA A 609 7.24 -6.30 -33.62
N VAL A 610 7.40 -7.62 -33.48
CA VAL A 610 8.59 -8.20 -32.84
C VAL A 610 9.84 -7.71 -33.56
N PRO A 611 10.78 -7.02 -32.89
CA PRO A 611 12.02 -6.54 -33.52
C PRO A 611 13.01 -7.70 -33.65
N TYR A 612 12.64 -8.76 -34.37
CA TYR A 612 13.53 -9.89 -34.62
C TYR A 612 14.56 -9.59 -35.73
N LEU A 613 14.36 -8.53 -36.53
CA LEU A 613 15.19 -8.25 -37.71
C LEU A 613 15.89 -6.88 -37.70
N ALA A 614 15.72 -6.02 -36.69
CA ALA A 614 16.43 -4.74 -36.65
C ALA A 614 17.96 -4.92 -36.60
N ALA A 615 18.43 -5.93 -35.86
CA ALA A 615 19.84 -6.33 -35.81
C ALA A 615 20.32 -7.16 -37.01
N GLN A 616 19.41 -7.65 -37.86
CA GLN A 616 19.72 -8.42 -39.08
C GLN A 616 19.45 -7.63 -40.37
N ARG A 617 19.14 -6.33 -40.29
CA ARG A 617 19.11 -5.45 -41.46
C ARG A 617 20.53 -5.35 -42.03
N LEU A 618 20.77 -6.00 -43.17
CA LEU A 618 21.90 -5.71 -44.06
C LEU A 618 21.87 -4.21 -44.37
N LYS A 619 22.72 -3.42 -43.71
CA LYS A 619 23.09 -2.10 -44.21
C LYS A 619 24.05 -2.34 -45.38
N GLU A 620 23.84 -1.64 -46.49
CA GLU A 620 24.86 -1.65 -47.56
C GLU A 620 26.22 -1.25 -46.95
N PRO A 621 27.30 -1.96 -47.29
CA PRO A 621 28.63 -1.60 -46.82
C PRO A 621 29.00 -0.24 -47.39
N GLY A 622 28.91 0.79 -46.56
CA GLY A 622 29.49 2.11 -46.80
C GLY A 622 30.99 2.10 -46.54
#